data_AF-A0A831Z3U2-F1
#
_entry.id   AF-A0A831Z3U2-F1
#
_cell.length_a   1.000
_cell.length_b   1.000
_cell.length_c   1.000
_cell.angle_alpha   90.00
_cell.angle_beta   90.00
_cell.angle_gamma   90.00
#
_symmetry.space_group_name_H-M   'P 1'
#
loop_
_entity.id
_entity.type
_entity.pdbx_description
1 polymer ?
#
loop_
_entity_poly.entity_id
_entity_poly.type
_entity_poly.pdbx_seq_one_letter_code
_entity_poly.pdbx_strand_id
1 'polypeptide(L)'
;MAKSKKKKKQTGTPAEKSGKQSPSLPLLQKLEHPRSAVLFAVLLLIYLVFFYAPLAFEGLELGGADQISMIGKFHQIWEFQKQTGEHALWNPAMFGGMPFYHLYKPLAISIDTFLNGTKFLFNWRIWFLWLGGLGMFFLLRYLKIPVIGAALAAFAFIMMPHYQALIAVGHNTKFRALMWTPWVVLTFWHFVNRRTIAGALWFGLLFTLLMRTQHYQIIFYVMMFLLFIGIVPYVKMIQTKNWVDFRRFNLLLIGVVLVTGLAIAQQVLPIKEYTP
;
A
#
# COMPACT_ATOMS: atom_id res chain seq x y z
N MET A 1 -47.11 -81.39 4.61
CA MET A 1 -45.84 -82.09 4.88
C MET A 1 -44.73 -81.42 4.07
N ALA A 2 -43.66 -80.98 4.75
CA ALA A 2 -42.23 -80.94 4.35
C ALA A 2 -41.86 -80.42 2.92
N LYS A 3 -40.87 -79.55 2.66
CA LYS A 3 -39.53 -79.37 3.25
C LYS A 3 -38.94 -78.00 2.93
N SER A 4 -38.07 -77.60 3.83
CA SER A 4 -37.09 -76.51 3.81
C SER A 4 -35.87 -76.80 2.89
N LYS A 5 -35.07 -75.73 2.66
CA LYS A 5 -33.61 -75.68 2.37
C LYS A 5 -33.13 -75.85 0.92
N LYS A 6 -32.48 -74.82 0.34
CA LYS A 6 -31.02 -74.56 0.47
C LYS A 6 -30.57 -73.32 -0.32
N LYS A 7 -29.72 -72.51 0.33
CA LYS A 7 -28.82 -71.53 -0.28
C LYS A 7 -27.86 -72.20 -1.27
N LYS A 8 -27.55 -71.51 -2.37
CA LYS A 8 -26.23 -71.58 -3.00
C LYS A 8 -25.73 -70.15 -3.23
N LYS A 9 -24.61 -69.86 -2.58
CA LYS A 9 -23.79 -68.65 -2.66
C LYS A 9 -22.48 -69.13 -3.27
N GLN A 10 -22.06 -68.55 -4.38
CA GLN A 10 -20.72 -68.64 -5.01
C GLN A 10 -20.84 -67.88 -6.34
N THR A 11 -19.94 -67.03 -6.82
CA THR A 11 -18.66 -66.47 -6.36
C THR A 11 -18.28 -65.50 -7.48
N GLY A 12 -17.91 -64.27 -7.13
CA GLY A 12 -17.39 -63.28 -8.08
C GLY A 12 -16.62 -62.23 -7.31
N THR A 13 -15.33 -62.15 -7.60
CA THR A 13 -14.18 -61.65 -6.84
C THR A 13 -14.08 -60.10 -6.82
N PRO A 14 -13.08 -59.48 -6.14
CA PRO A 14 -13.30 -58.28 -5.34
C PRO A 14 -12.65 -57.01 -5.93
N ALA A 15 -13.07 -55.87 -5.38
CA ALA A 15 -12.29 -54.64 -5.21
C ALA A 15 -11.36 -54.21 -6.36
N GLU A 16 -11.85 -53.33 -7.22
CA GLU A 16 -10.98 -52.35 -7.87
C GLU A 16 -11.31 -50.96 -7.31
N LYS A 17 -10.58 -50.58 -6.25
CA LYS A 17 -10.44 -49.19 -5.85
C LYS A 17 -9.63 -48.49 -6.94
N SER A 18 -10.27 -48.12 -8.06
CA SER A 18 -9.65 -47.15 -8.96
C SER A 18 -9.78 -45.78 -8.32
N GLY A 19 -8.65 -45.30 -7.80
CA GLY A 19 -8.52 -43.95 -7.31
C GLY A 19 -8.98 -43.00 -8.41
N LYS A 20 -10.03 -42.21 -8.13
CA LYS A 20 -10.30 -41.00 -8.89
C LYS A 20 -9.09 -40.08 -8.71
N GLN A 21 -8.09 -40.23 -9.58
CA GLN A 21 -7.17 -39.14 -9.86
C GLN A 21 -8.03 -38.00 -10.38
N SER A 22 -8.36 -37.07 -9.48
CA SER A 22 -8.87 -35.76 -9.86
C SER A 22 -7.94 -35.23 -10.95
N PRO A 23 -8.44 -34.85 -12.14
CA PRO A 23 -7.58 -34.34 -13.19
C PRO A 23 -6.78 -33.20 -12.57
N SER A 24 -5.46 -33.37 -12.50
CA SER A 24 -4.58 -32.41 -11.88
C SER A 24 -4.72 -31.12 -12.67
N LEU A 25 -5.49 -30.18 -12.11
CA LEU A 25 -5.64 -28.85 -12.69
C LEU A 25 -4.24 -28.34 -13.06
N PRO A 26 -4.06 -27.80 -14.29
CA PRO A 26 -2.78 -27.23 -14.70
C PRO A 26 -2.24 -26.33 -13.58
N LEU A 27 -0.94 -26.42 -13.29
CA LEU A 27 -0.32 -25.70 -12.17
C LEU A 27 -0.69 -24.21 -12.17
N LEU A 28 -0.82 -23.63 -13.38
CA LEU A 28 -1.23 -22.25 -13.63
C LEU A 28 -2.66 -21.95 -13.14
N GLN A 29 -3.59 -22.89 -13.29
CA GLN A 29 -4.99 -22.74 -12.88
C GLN A 29 -5.15 -22.89 -11.36
N LYS A 30 -4.32 -23.74 -10.72
CA LYS A 30 -4.25 -23.84 -9.25
C LYS A 30 -3.79 -22.54 -8.59
N LEU A 31 -2.97 -21.77 -9.30
CA LEU A 31 -2.46 -20.47 -8.84
C LEU A 31 -3.51 -19.36 -8.94
N GLU A 32 -4.70 -19.55 -9.51
CA GLU A 32 -5.71 -18.47 -9.58
C GLU A 32 -6.55 -18.31 -8.29
N HIS A 33 -6.44 -19.25 -7.36
CA HIS A 33 -7.16 -19.24 -6.09
C HIS A 33 -6.68 -18.16 -5.11
N PRO A 34 -7.51 -17.73 -4.13
CA PRO A 34 -7.10 -16.74 -3.12
C PRO A 34 -5.84 -17.12 -2.33
N ARG A 35 -5.53 -18.41 -2.24
CA ARG A 35 -4.29 -18.93 -1.63
C ARG A 35 -3.03 -18.46 -2.34
N SER A 36 -3.10 -18.11 -3.63
CA SER A 36 -1.93 -17.63 -4.38
C SER A 36 -1.54 -16.20 -4.01
N ALA A 37 -2.48 -15.37 -3.56
CA ALA A 37 -2.17 -14.05 -3.03
C ALA A 37 -1.35 -14.17 -1.74
N VAL A 38 -1.74 -15.10 -0.86
CA VAL A 38 -1.00 -15.39 0.38
C VAL A 38 0.39 -15.96 0.05
N LEU A 39 0.45 -16.92 -0.89
CA LEU A 39 1.72 -17.49 -1.33
C LEU A 39 2.66 -16.41 -1.90
N PHE A 40 2.15 -15.54 -2.78
CA PHE A 40 2.92 -14.43 -3.32
C PHE A 40 3.41 -13.50 -2.21
N ALA A 41 2.54 -13.14 -1.25
CA ALA A 41 2.90 -12.29 -0.13
C ALA A 41 4.05 -12.86 0.71
N VAL A 42 3.99 -14.15 1.03
CA VAL A 42 5.02 -14.84 1.81
C VAL A 42 6.32 -14.95 1.02
N LEU A 43 6.26 -15.37 -0.25
CA LEU A 43 7.44 -15.49 -1.10
C LEU A 43 8.13 -14.14 -1.33
N LEU A 44 7.35 -13.07 -1.53
CA LEU A 44 7.85 -11.72 -1.68
C LEU A 44 8.57 -11.23 -0.42
N LEU A 45 7.99 -11.51 0.76
CA LEU A 45 8.60 -11.14 2.03
C LEU A 45 9.92 -11.87 2.23
N ILE A 46 9.93 -13.19 2.01
CA ILE A 46 11.14 -14.01 2.11
C ILE A 46 12.23 -13.45 1.19
N TYR A 47 11.90 -13.21 -0.08
CA TYR A 47 12.84 -12.63 -1.04
C TYR A 47 13.42 -11.30 -0.54
N LEU A 48 12.58 -10.37 -0.09
CA LEU A 48 13.03 -9.06 0.36
C LEU A 48 13.93 -9.14 1.60
N VAL A 49 13.60 -10.01 2.56
CA VAL A 49 14.43 -10.21 3.76
C VAL A 49 15.80 -10.75 3.39
N PHE A 50 15.89 -11.71 2.46
CA PHE A 50 17.17 -12.26 2.01
C PHE A 50 17.96 -11.26 1.16
N PHE A 51 17.31 -10.59 0.22
CA PHE A 51 17.97 -9.61 -0.66
C PHE A 51 18.52 -8.41 0.11
N TYR A 52 17.78 -7.96 1.13
CA TYR A 52 18.21 -6.89 2.04
C TYR A 52 18.70 -7.43 3.40
N ALA A 53 19.31 -8.62 3.43
CA ALA A 53 19.75 -9.23 4.69
C ALA A 53 20.64 -8.30 5.56
N PRO A 54 21.62 -7.56 5.00
CA PRO A 54 22.42 -6.63 5.81
C PRO A 54 21.58 -5.51 6.45
N LEU A 55 20.57 -5.03 5.73
CA LEU A 55 19.64 -4.01 6.23
C LEU A 55 18.63 -4.60 7.25
N ALA A 56 18.24 -5.86 7.06
CA ALA A 56 17.24 -6.55 7.88
C ALA A 56 17.80 -7.02 9.22
N PHE A 57 19.00 -7.60 9.24
CA PHE A 57 19.59 -8.26 10.41
C PHE A 57 20.70 -7.44 11.06
N GLU A 58 21.53 -6.77 10.26
CA GLU A 58 22.70 -6.02 10.76
C GLU A 58 22.39 -4.53 10.95
N GLY A 59 21.23 -4.06 10.46
CA GLY A 59 20.82 -2.67 10.53
C GLY A 59 21.68 -1.73 9.68
N LEU A 60 22.45 -2.27 8.74
CA LEU A 60 23.34 -1.49 7.88
C LEU A 60 22.51 -0.71 6.85
N GLU A 61 22.47 0.61 7.03
CA GLU A 61 21.79 1.53 6.13
C GLU A 61 22.78 2.22 5.19
N LEU A 62 22.38 2.42 3.93
CA LEU A 62 23.14 3.22 2.98
C LEU A 62 23.17 4.69 3.44
N GLY A 63 24.37 5.24 3.64
CA GLY A 63 24.60 6.64 4.01
C GLY A 63 24.48 7.57 2.81
N GLY A 64 23.25 7.82 2.37
CA GLY A 64 22.98 8.66 1.21
C GLY A 64 23.23 10.15 1.44
N ALA A 65 23.50 10.90 0.37
CA ALA A 65 23.76 12.34 0.43
C ALA A 65 22.60 13.14 1.06
N ASP A 66 21.34 12.74 0.83
CA ASP A 66 20.19 13.41 1.46
C ASP A 66 20.16 13.17 2.97
N GLN A 67 20.57 11.99 3.44
CA GLN A 67 20.63 11.67 4.86
C GLN A 67 21.72 12.47 5.56
N ILE A 68 22.91 12.58 4.95
CA ILE A 68 24.00 13.41 5.49
C ILE A 68 23.58 14.88 5.51
N SER A 69 22.98 15.37 4.42
CA SER A 69 22.44 16.73 4.32
C SER A 69 21.39 16.99 5.40
N MET A 70 20.50 16.03 5.66
CA MET A 70 19.47 16.12 6.69
C MET A 70 20.06 16.24 8.10
N ILE A 71 21.11 15.47 8.41
CA ILE A 71 21.82 15.56 9.69
C ILE A 71 22.40 16.97 9.87
N GLY A 72 23.08 17.48 8.84
CA GLY A 72 23.64 18.85 8.88
C GLY A 72 22.57 19.92 9.06
N LYS A 73 21.46 19.83 8.33
CA LYS A 73 20.34 20.77 8.40
C LYS A 73 19.68 20.83 9.78
N PHE A 74 19.62 19.71 10.50
CA PHE A 74 18.88 19.62 11.77
C PHE A 74 19.75 19.56 13.01
N HIS A 75 21.08 19.54 12.85
CA HIS A 75 22.01 19.44 13.97
C HIS A 75 21.77 20.53 15.03
N GLN A 76 21.76 21.81 14.64
CA GLN A 76 21.53 22.93 15.56
C GLN A 76 20.15 22.89 16.21
N ILE A 77 19.13 22.43 15.48
CA ILE A 77 17.76 22.30 16.01
C ILE A 77 17.70 21.24 17.11
N TRP A 78 18.36 20.09 16.89
CA TRP A 78 18.42 19.02 17.87
C TRP A 78 19.25 19.43 19.09
N GLU A 79 20.34 20.17 18.91
CA GLU A 79 21.12 20.70 20.03
C GLU A 79 20.31 21.70 20.86
N PHE A 80 19.61 22.64 20.21
CA PHE A 80 18.73 23.59 20.90
C PHE A 80 17.66 22.85 21.72
N GLN A 81 16.99 21.87 21.11
CA GLN A 81 15.96 21.09 21.81
C GLN A 81 16.54 20.27 22.96
N LYS A 82 17.77 19.75 22.82
CA LYS A 82 18.44 18.99 23.89
C LYS A 82 18.83 19.88 25.08
N GLN A 83 19.19 21.14 24.83
CA GLN A 83 19.59 22.09 25.86
C GLN A 83 18.41 22.73 26.58
N THR A 84 17.37 23.11 25.84
CA THR A 84 16.23 23.88 26.37
C THR A 84 15.02 23.01 26.72
N GLY A 85 14.90 21.83 26.10
CA GLY A 85 13.68 21.03 26.13
C GLY A 85 12.57 21.53 25.19
N GLU A 86 12.78 22.66 24.51
CA GLU A 86 11.77 23.29 23.66
C GLU A 86 11.95 22.94 22.17
N HIS A 87 10.83 22.93 21.44
CA HIS A 87 10.83 22.74 19.99
C HIS A 87 11.15 24.05 19.28
N ALA A 88 12.29 24.13 18.58
CA ALA A 88 12.63 25.27 17.75
C ALA A 88 11.65 25.44 16.58
N LEU A 89 11.07 26.63 16.45
CA LEU A 89 10.14 26.93 15.36
C LEU A 89 10.84 27.48 14.10
N TRP A 90 12.09 27.91 14.22
CA TRP A 90 12.89 28.53 13.16
C TRP A 90 14.26 27.87 13.05
N ASN A 91 14.73 27.66 11.82
CA ASN A 91 16.06 27.15 11.52
C ASN A 91 16.91 28.20 10.79
N PRO A 92 17.88 28.86 11.47
CA PRO A 92 18.72 29.88 10.87
C PRO A 92 19.74 29.31 9.88
N ALA A 93 20.11 28.03 9.99
CA ALA A 93 21.13 27.40 9.16
C ALA A 93 20.65 27.04 7.75
N MET A 94 19.34 27.10 7.49
CA MET A 94 18.77 26.77 6.19
C MET A 94 18.33 28.02 5.44
N PHE A 95 18.89 28.25 4.25
CA PHE A 95 18.50 29.33 3.33
C PHE A 95 18.49 30.74 3.94
N GLY A 96 19.37 31.02 4.91
CA GLY A 96 19.40 32.29 5.65
C GLY A 96 18.33 32.42 6.73
N GLY A 97 17.56 31.35 6.96
CA GLY A 97 16.49 31.27 7.95
C GLY A 97 15.19 30.79 7.31
N MET A 98 14.61 29.73 7.87
CA MET A 98 13.27 29.29 7.48
C MET A 98 12.50 28.67 8.66
N PRO A 99 11.16 28.66 8.61
CA PRO A 99 10.36 27.98 9.62
C PRO A 99 10.57 26.47 9.57
N PHE A 100 10.67 25.86 10.76
CA PHE A 100 10.96 24.44 10.94
C PHE A 100 9.76 23.64 11.45
N TYR A 101 8.76 24.31 12.03
CA TYR A 101 7.67 23.65 12.75
C TYR A 101 6.85 22.64 11.93
N HIS A 102 6.83 22.79 10.59
CA HIS A 102 6.09 21.90 9.68
C HIS A 102 6.72 20.50 9.54
N LEU A 103 7.98 20.33 9.95
CA LEU A 103 8.70 19.06 9.94
C LEU A 103 8.53 18.26 11.23
N TYR A 104 7.93 18.86 12.27
CA TYR A 104 7.58 18.11 13.46
C TYR A 104 6.53 17.06 13.14
N LYS A 105 6.66 15.90 13.79
CA LYS A 105 5.70 14.82 13.64
C LYS A 105 4.34 15.29 14.13
N PRO A 106 3.26 14.98 13.40
CA PRO A 106 1.91 15.28 13.87
C PRO A 106 1.65 14.58 15.20
N LEU A 107 0.97 15.28 16.10
CA LEU A 107 0.56 14.77 17.41
C LEU A 107 -0.58 13.75 17.26
N ALA A 108 -1.39 13.91 16.21
CA ALA A 108 -2.46 12.99 15.88
C ALA A 108 -1.91 11.58 15.57
N ILE A 109 -2.24 10.64 16.46
CA ILE A 109 -1.92 9.22 16.32
C ILE A 109 -2.67 8.69 15.10
N SER A 110 -1.94 8.03 14.20
CA SER A 110 -2.48 7.40 13.01
C SER A 110 -1.75 6.07 12.75
N ILE A 111 -2.16 5.33 11.73
CA ILE A 111 -1.58 4.03 11.37
C ILE A 111 -0.06 4.15 11.12
N ASP A 112 0.41 5.28 10.59
CA ASP A 112 1.83 5.57 10.45
C ASP A 112 2.56 5.71 11.79
N THR A 113 1.90 6.18 12.84
CA THR A 113 2.45 6.22 14.21
C THR A 113 2.61 4.80 14.76
N PHE A 114 1.63 3.93 14.52
CA PHE A 114 1.72 2.51 14.89
C PHE A 114 2.81 1.77 14.11
N LEU A 115 2.89 1.99 12.80
CA LEU A 115 3.95 1.43 11.94
C LEU A 115 5.34 1.92 12.34
N ASN A 116 5.46 3.14 12.89
CA ASN A 116 6.71 3.61 13.47
C ASN A 116 7.08 2.87 14.77
N GLY A 117 6.11 2.40 15.54
CA GLY A 117 6.32 1.56 16.73
C GLY A 117 6.78 0.14 16.39
N THR A 118 6.40 -0.38 15.22
CA THR A 118 6.82 -1.72 14.76
C THR A 118 8.21 -1.77 14.11
N LYS A 119 8.96 -0.66 14.11
CA LYS A 119 10.32 -0.59 13.54
C LYS A 119 11.30 -1.59 14.16
N PHE A 120 11.05 -2.03 15.38
CA PHE A 120 11.85 -3.06 16.04
C PHE A 120 11.68 -4.45 15.39
N LEU A 121 10.55 -4.72 14.72
CA LEU A 121 10.27 -6.05 14.15
C LEU A 121 10.88 -6.23 12.76
N PHE A 122 10.92 -5.17 11.94
CA PHE A 122 11.46 -5.21 10.58
C PHE A 122 11.86 -3.81 10.12
N ASN A 123 12.88 -3.73 9.26
CA ASN A 123 13.28 -2.47 8.63
C ASN A 123 12.11 -1.86 7.82
N TRP A 124 11.84 -0.58 8.06
CA TRP A 124 10.71 0.13 7.46
C TRP A 124 10.76 0.14 5.92
N ARG A 125 11.94 0.14 5.30
CA ARG A 125 12.12 0.13 3.83
C ARG A 125 11.59 -1.18 3.22
N ILE A 126 11.94 -2.30 3.85
CA ILE A 126 11.49 -3.64 3.46
C ILE A 126 9.96 -3.73 3.58
N TRP A 127 9.40 -3.20 4.67
CA TRP A 127 7.95 -3.11 4.85
C TRP A 127 7.25 -2.37 3.71
N PHE A 128 7.77 -1.20 3.30
CA PHE A 128 7.18 -0.43 2.21
C PHE A 128 7.34 -1.10 0.85
N LEU A 129 8.47 -1.75 0.56
CA LEU A 129 8.63 -2.55 -0.66
C LEU A 129 7.63 -3.72 -0.69
N TRP A 130 7.49 -4.44 0.43
CA TRP A 130 6.54 -5.53 0.53
C TRP A 130 5.09 -5.04 0.33
N LEU A 131 4.73 -3.97 1.02
CA LEU A 131 3.42 -3.34 0.92
C LEU A 131 3.14 -2.83 -0.50
N GLY A 132 4.10 -2.15 -1.13
CA GLY A 132 3.97 -1.64 -2.50
C GLY A 132 3.82 -2.76 -3.53
N GLY A 133 4.60 -3.84 -3.38
CA GLY A 133 4.49 -5.04 -4.22
C GLY A 133 3.13 -5.72 -4.06
N LEU A 134 2.61 -5.85 -2.84
CA LEU A 134 1.26 -6.35 -2.61
C LEU A 134 0.20 -5.44 -3.23
N GLY A 135 0.32 -4.14 -3.06
CA GLY A 135 -0.61 -3.17 -3.65
C GLY A 135 -0.65 -3.29 -5.16
N MET A 136 0.51 -3.40 -5.79
CA MET A 136 0.61 -3.59 -7.24
C MET A 136 0.01 -4.92 -7.68
N PHE A 137 0.31 -6.01 -6.96
CA PHE A 137 -0.27 -7.32 -7.23
C PHE A 137 -1.80 -7.29 -7.15
N PHE A 138 -2.37 -6.76 -6.06
CA PHE A 138 -3.82 -6.68 -5.89
C PHE A 138 -4.49 -5.74 -6.90
N LEU A 139 -3.83 -4.63 -7.26
CA LEU A 139 -4.29 -3.75 -8.34
C LEU A 139 -4.40 -4.51 -9.66
N LEU A 140 -3.35 -5.24 -10.05
CA LEU A 140 -3.34 -6.02 -11.29
C LEU A 140 -4.36 -7.16 -11.26
N ARG A 141 -4.54 -7.83 -10.11
CA ARG A 141 -5.59 -8.84 -9.94
C ARG A 141 -6.99 -8.24 -10.06
N TYR A 142 -7.20 -7.03 -9.53
CA TYR A 142 -8.46 -6.31 -9.70
C TYR A 142 -8.72 -5.97 -11.17
N LEU A 143 -7.67 -5.65 -11.93
CA LEU A 143 -7.71 -5.46 -13.38
C LEU A 143 -7.80 -6.77 -14.19
N LYS A 144 -7.99 -7.91 -13.52
CA LYS A 144 -8.16 -9.25 -14.10
C LYS A 144 -6.90 -9.78 -14.82
N ILE A 145 -5.72 -9.26 -14.53
CA ILE A 145 -4.44 -9.80 -15.00
C ILE A 145 -4.18 -11.15 -14.31
N PRO A 146 -3.79 -12.23 -15.02
CA PRO A 146 -3.55 -13.54 -14.43
C PRO A 146 -2.48 -13.49 -13.32
N VAL A 147 -2.56 -14.41 -12.35
CA VAL A 147 -1.77 -14.34 -11.10
C VAL A 147 -0.27 -14.25 -11.35
N ILE A 148 0.26 -15.03 -12.29
CA ILE A 148 1.69 -15.03 -12.60
C ILE A 148 2.11 -13.70 -13.21
N GLY A 149 1.34 -13.17 -14.17
CA GLY A 149 1.60 -11.87 -14.76
C GLY A 149 1.53 -10.74 -13.72
N ALA A 150 0.56 -10.80 -12.82
CA ALA A 150 0.44 -9.85 -11.71
C ALA A 150 1.63 -9.94 -10.75
N ALA A 151 2.09 -11.15 -10.40
CA ALA A 151 3.23 -11.36 -9.52
C ALA A 151 4.54 -10.85 -10.13
N LEU A 152 4.78 -11.15 -11.42
CA LEU A 152 5.97 -10.70 -12.14
C LEU A 152 6.00 -9.17 -12.27
N ALA A 153 4.88 -8.54 -12.62
CA ALA A 153 4.81 -7.09 -12.73
C ALA A 153 4.91 -6.39 -11.36
N ALA A 154 4.33 -6.97 -10.31
CA ALA A 154 4.48 -6.46 -8.95
C ALA A 154 5.94 -6.55 -8.45
N PHE A 155 6.62 -7.65 -8.77
CA PHE A 155 8.05 -7.81 -8.49
C PHE A 155 8.91 -6.81 -9.26
N ALA A 156 8.66 -6.65 -10.57
CA ALA A 156 9.34 -5.67 -11.41
C ALA A 156 9.13 -4.23 -10.91
N PHE A 157 7.92 -3.91 -10.44
CA PHE A 157 7.62 -2.61 -9.85
C PHE A 157 8.53 -2.31 -8.65
N ILE A 158 8.64 -3.22 -7.68
CA ILE A 158 9.44 -2.95 -6.47
C ILE A 158 10.95 -3.00 -6.72
N MET A 159 11.39 -3.79 -7.71
CA MET A 159 12.79 -3.91 -8.11
C MET A 159 13.23 -2.85 -9.12
N MET A 160 12.38 -1.87 -9.43
CA MET A 160 12.70 -0.83 -10.40
C MET A 160 13.95 -0.04 -9.96
N PRO A 161 14.96 0.16 -10.84
CA PRO A 161 16.23 0.80 -10.47
C PRO A 161 16.07 2.17 -9.81
N HIS A 162 15.05 2.94 -10.23
CA HIS A 162 14.74 4.23 -9.63
C HIS A 162 14.46 4.12 -8.13
N TYR A 163 13.70 3.12 -7.69
CA TYR A 163 13.34 2.97 -6.27
C TYR A 163 14.55 2.56 -5.42
N GLN A 164 15.43 1.75 -6.00
CA GLN A 164 16.70 1.37 -5.39
C GLN A 164 17.61 2.58 -5.20
N ALA A 165 17.70 3.45 -6.22
CA ALA A 165 18.44 4.69 -6.13
C ALA A 165 17.87 5.65 -5.08
N LEU A 166 16.54 5.76 -4.95
CA LEU A 166 15.91 6.59 -3.92
C LEU A 166 16.25 6.10 -2.51
N ILE A 167 16.26 4.77 -2.29
CA ILE A 167 16.66 4.18 -1.01
C ILE A 167 18.14 4.47 -0.72
N ALA A 168 19.00 4.35 -1.74
CA ALA A 168 20.44 4.57 -1.58
C ALA A 168 20.80 6.02 -1.24
N VAL A 169 20.13 6.99 -1.86
CA VAL A 169 20.39 8.42 -1.61
C VAL A 169 19.68 8.91 -0.34
N GLY A 170 18.68 8.19 0.16
CA GLY A 170 17.93 8.54 1.37
C GLY A 170 16.70 9.41 1.11
N HIS A 171 16.18 9.40 -0.13
CA HIS A 171 15.03 10.21 -0.54
C HIS A 171 13.69 9.53 -0.14
N ASN A 172 13.55 9.35 1.17
CA ASN A 172 12.62 8.43 1.82
C ASN A 172 11.14 8.85 1.71
N THR A 173 10.85 10.15 1.69
CA THR A 173 9.47 10.67 1.58
C THR A 173 8.85 10.31 0.23
N LYS A 174 9.59 10.51 -0.87
CA LYS A 174 9.16 10.13 -2.23
C LYS A 174 8.96 8.63 -2.37
N PHE A 175 9.92 7.85 -1.86
CA PHE A 175 9.87 6.40 -1.88
C PHE A 175 8.60 5.87 -1.18
N ARG A 176 8.30 6.36 0.04
CA ARG A 176 7.07 5.97 0.76
C ARG A 176 5.80 6.33 -0.02
N ALA A 177 5.75 7.51 -0.62
CA ALA A 177 4.59 7.94 -1.42
C ALA A 177 4.35 6.98 -2.60
N LEU A 178 5.40 6.61 -3.33
CA LEU A 178 5.33 5.69 -4.46
C LEU A 178 4.80 4.30 -4.06
N MET A 179 5.18 3.80 -2.89
CA MET A 179 4.71 2.48 -2.40
C MET A 179 3.24 2.46 -1.99
N TRP A 180 2.66 3.61 -1.63
CA TRP A 180 1.22 3.73 -1.37
C TRP A 180 0.38 3.86 -2.65
N THR A 181 0.97 4.34 -3.75
CA THR A 181 0.24 4.63 -5.00
C THR A 181 -0.62 3.47 -5.50
N PRO A 182 -0.15 2.21 -5.60
CA PRO A 182 -0.97 1.12 -6.13
C PRO A 182 -2.23 0.85 -5.30
N TRP A 183 -2.13 0.99 -3.98
CA TRP A 183 -3.25 0.82 -3.04
C TRP A 183 -4.29 1.93 -3.18
N VAL A 184 -3.84 3.18 -3.31
CA VAL A 184 -4.72 4.33 -3.52
C VAL A 184 -5.47 4.19 -4.84
N VAL A 185 -4.77 3.81 -5.92
CA VAL A 185 -5.39 3.57 -7.22
C VAL A 185 -6.42 2.44 -7.16
N LEU A 186 -6.06 1.30 -6.55
CA LEU A 186 -6.94 0.14 -6.40
C LEU A 186 -8.24 0.53 -5.67
N THR A 187 -8.12 1.19 -4.53
CA THR A 187 -9.27 1.54 -3.71
C THR A 187 -10.12 2.65 -4.31
N PHE A 188 -9.50 3.64 -4.95
CA PHE A 188 -10.21 4.66 -5.72
C PHE A 188 -11.01 4.03 -6.86
N TRP A 189 -10.38 3.16 -7.65
CA TRP A 189 -11.05 2.50 -8.76
C TRP A 189 -12.18 1.58 -8.29
N HIS A 190 -12.02 0.90 -7.15
CA HIS A 190 -13.11 0.18 -6.50
C HIS A 190 -14.24 1.12 -6.05
N PHE A 191 -13.91 2.25 -5.42
CA PHE A 191 -14.86 3.26 -4.95
C PHE A 191 -15.69 3.84 -6.11
N VAL A 192 -15.05 4.24 -7.20
CA VAL A 192 -15.73 4.80 -8.39
C VAL A 192 -16.70 3.80 -9.03
N ASN A 193 -16.32 2.51 -9.07
CA ASN A 193 -17.13 1.46 -9.69
C ASN A 193 -18.29 0.97 -8.80
N ARG A 194 -18.06 0.83 -7.49
CA ARG A 194 -19.04 0.23 -6.56
C ARG A 194 -19.84 1.26 -5.76
N ARG A 195 -19.29 2.46 -5.55
CA ARG A 195 -19.91 3.57 -4.81
C ARG A 195 -20.40 3.16 -3.41
N THR A 196 -19.68 2.24 -2.77
CA THR A 196 -20.00 1.74 -1.43
C THR A 196 -19.32 2.59 -0.36
N ILE A 197 -19.93 2.64 0.84
CA ILE A 197 -19.32 3.31 2.01
C ILE A 197 -17.97 2.67 2.34
N ALA A 198 -17.89 1.33 2.34
CA ALA A 198 -16.63 0.62 2.55
C ALA A 198 -15.55 1.01 1.52
N GLY A 199 -15.91 1.15 0.24
CA GLY A 199 -14.97 1.60 -0.79
C GLY A 199 -14.47 3.02 -0.54
N ALA A 200 -15.37 3.93 -0.14
CA ALA A 200 -15.02 5.30 0.22
C ALA A 200 -14.11 5.35 1.47
N LEU A 201 -14.40 4.55 2.50
CA LEU A 201 -13.58 4.47 3.71
C LEU A 201 -12.17 3.95 3.40
N TRP A 202 -12.04 2.87 2.62
CA TRP A 202 -10.74 2.34 2.23
C TRP A 202 -9.94 3.32 1.37
N PHE A 203 -10.59 3.99 0.41
CA PHE A 203 -9.95 5.02 -0.39
C PHE A 203 -9.51 6.20 0.47
N GLY A 204 -10.39 6.75 1.31
CA GLY A 204 -10.05 7.87 2.20
C GLY A 204 -8.93 7.53 3.17
N LEU A 205 -8.91 6.31 3.72
CA LEU A 205 -7.83 5.85 4.59
C LEU A 205 -6.48 5.82 3.86
N LEU A 206 -6.40 5.13 2.71
CA LEU A 206 -5.16 4.97 1.96
C LEU A 206 -4.69 6.29 1.34
N PHE A 207 -5.63 7.13 0.90
CA PHE A 207 -5.34 8.47 0.41
C PHE A 207 -4.80 9.36 1.53
N THR A 208 -5.35 9.29 2.74
CA THR A 208 -4.80 9.98 3.91
C THR A 208 -3.37 9.52 4.23
N LEU A 209 -3.09 8.22 4.17
CA LEU A 209 -1.73 7.69 4.39
C LEU A 209 -0.75 8.18 3.32
N LEU A 210 -1.19 8.26 2.06
CA LEU A 210 -0.41 8.88 0.98
C LEU A 210 -0.15 10.36 1.26
N MET A 211 -1.17 11.14 1.65
CA MET A 211 -1.01 12.57 2.00
C MET A 211 0.00 12.77 3.14
N ARG A 212 -0.05 11.91 4.17
CA ARG A 212 0.84 11.97 5.33
C ARG A 212 2.31 11.67 5.01
N THR A 213 2.63 11.20 3.81
CA THR A 213 4.03 11.09 3.34
C THR A 213 4.67 12.45 3.07
N GLN A 214 3.85 13.51 2.95
CA GLN A 214 4.26 14.91 2.70
C GLN A 214 5.06 15.12 1.41
N HIS A 215 5.02 14.16 0.47
CA HIS A 215 5.64 14.33 -0.85
C HIS A 215 4.63 14.87 -1.87
N TYR A 216 4.30 16.16 -1.77
CA TYR A 216 3.22 16.81 -2.52
C TYR A 216 3.30 16.64 -4.04
N GLN A 217 4.50 16.56 -4.61
CA GLN A 217 4.67 16.32 -6.05
C GLN A 217 4.14 14.93 -6.47
N ILE A 218 4.38 13.87 -5.69
CA ILE A 218 3.89 12.53 -6.02
C ILE A 218 2.39 12.47 -5.77
N ILE A 219 1.92 13.06 -4.66
CA ILE A 219 0.49 13.20 -4.36
C ILE A 219 -0.24 13.85 -5.54
N PHE A 220 0.29 14.96 -6.06
CA PHE A 220 -0.27 15.67 -7.21
C PHE A 220 -0.38 14.77 -8.44
N TYR A 221 0.69 14.04 -8.79
CA TYR A 221 0.65 13.12 -9.93
C TYR A 221 -0.34 11.96 -9.73
N VAL A 222 -0.45 11.44 -8.51
CA VAL A 222 -1.46 10.41 -8.19
C VAL A 222 -2.85 10.99 -8.33
N MET A 223 -3.15 12.17 -7.78
CA MET A 223 -4.45 12.82 -7.93
C MET A 223 -4.81 13.08 -9.39
N MET A 224 -3.85 13.52 -10.20
CA MET A 224 -4.02 13.71 -11.63
C MET A 224 -4.36 12.37 -12.32
N PHE A 225 -3.67 11.29 -11.94
CA PHE A 225 -3.99 9.96 -12.44
C PHE A 225 -5.39 9.49 -12.01
N LEU A 226 -5.77 9.71 -10.73
CA LEU A 226 -7.12 9.41 -10.22
C LEU A 226 -8.20 10.18 -10.98
N LEU A 227 -7.94 11.45 -11.32
CA LEU A 227 -8.84 12.26 -12.12
C LEU A 227 -9.08 11.63 -13.50
N PHE A 228 -8.02 11.25 -14.22
CA PHE A 228 -8.15 10.64 -15.55
C PHE A 228 -8.89 9.31 -15.53
N ILE A 229 -8.67 8.46 -14.53
CA ILE A 229 -9.37 7.18 -14.41
C ILE A 229 -10.81 7.35 -13.90
N GLY A 230 -11.08 8.43 -13.14
CA GLY A 230 -12.39 8.73 -12.58
C GLY A 230 -13.34 9.51 -13.52
N ILE A 231 -12.81 10.28 -14.47
CA ILE A 231 -13.62 11.17 -15.31
C ILE A 231 -14.60 10.40 -16.21
N VAL A 232 -14.16 9.30 -16.80
CA VAL A 232 -14.99 8.47 -17.70
C VAL A 232 -16.24 7.93 -16.98
N PRO A 233 -16.12 7.21 -15.84
CA PRO A 233 -17.29 6.75 -15.11
C PRO A 233 -18.12 7.90 -14.52
N TYR A 234 -17.49 9.03 -14.17
CA TYR A 234 -18.21 10.22 -13.71
C TYR A 234 -19.13 10.81 -14.78
N VAL A 235 -18.58 11.07 -15.97
CA VAL A 235 -19.33 11.56 -17.14
C VAL A 235 -20.44 10.58 -17.54
N LYS A 236 -20.16 9.26 -17.49
CA LYS A 236 -21.16 8.23 -17.79
C LYS A 236 -22.37 8.27 -16.84
N MET A 237 -22.18 8.61 -15.56
CA MET A 237 -23.31 8.75 -14.62
C MET A 237 -24.22 9.92 -15.01
N ILE A 238 -23.64 11.02 -15.50
CA ILE A 238 -24.37 12.20 -15.96
C ILE A 238 -25.12 11.88 -17.26
N GLN A 239 -24.44 11.28 -18.24
CA GLN A 239 -25.03 10.92 -19.54
C GLN A 239 -26.19 9.93 -19.41
N THR A 240 -26.07 8.95 -18.52
CA THR A 240 -27.14 7.96 -18.27
C THR A 240 -28.23 8.47 -17.34
N LYS A 241 -28.16 9.72 -16.87
CA LYS A 241 -29.11 10.34 -15.93
C LYS A 241 -29.32 9.51 -14.65
N ASN A 242 -28.31 8.76 -14.22
CA ASN A 242 -28.38 7.97 -12.99
C ASN A 242 -28.11 8.87 -11.77
N TRP A 243 -29.13 9.64 -11.39
CA TRP A 243 -29.04 10.62 -10.30
C TRP A 243 -28.86 10.01 -8.91
N VAL A 244 -29.23 8.74 -8.73
CA VAL A 244 -29.03 8.04 -7.46
C VAL A 244 -27.53 7.77 -7.26
N ASP A 245 -26.88 7.17 -8.26
CA ASP A 245 -25.44 6.90 -8.19
C ASP A 245 -24.62 8.18 -8.20
N PHE A 246 -25.05 9.19 -8.97
CA PHE A 246 -24.40 10.50 -8.99
C PHE A 246 -24.40 11.15 -7.60
N ARG A 247 -25.56 11.25 -6.95
CA ARG A 247 -25.64 11.83 -5.60
C ARG A 247 -24.84 11.03 -4.59
N ARG A 248 -24.95 9.69 -4.63
CA ARG A 248 -24.22 8.79 -3.74
C ARG A 248 -22.70 8.95 -3.89
N PHE A 249 -22.20 9.00 -5.12
CA PHE A 249 -20.78 9.20 -5.39
C PHE A 249 -20.29 10.54 -4.83
N ASN A 250 -20.98 11.65 -5.14
CA ASN A 250 -20.56 12.97 -4.68
C ASN A 250 -20.62 13.12 -3.16
N LEU A 251 -21.66 12.59 -2.50
CA LEU A 251 -21.76 12.60 -1.04
C LEU A 251 -20.61 11.84 -0.38
N LEU A 252 -20.30 10.64 -0.88
CA LEU A 252 -19.19 9.85 -0.36
C LEU A 252 -17.84 10.54 -0.63
N LEU A 253 -17.67 11.14 -1.80
CA LEU A 253 -16.45 11.87 -2.15
C LEU A 253 -16.23 13.09 -1.25
N ILE A 254 -17.28 13.86 -0.98
CA ILE A 254 -17.25 14.98 -0.02
C ILE A 254 -16.85 14.46 1.37
N GLY A 255 -17.46 13.35 1.81
CA GLY A 255 -17.09 12.71 3.07
C GLY A 255 -15.61 12.33 3.13
N VAL A 256 -15.07 11.73 2.07
CA VAL A 256 -13.64 11.40 1.98
C VAL A 256 -12.76 12.65 2.04
N VAL A 257 -13.09 13.69 1.28
CA VAL A 257 -12.33 14.95 1.27
C VAL A 257 -12.31 15.60 2.65
N LEU A 258 -13.45 15.65 3.33
CA LEU A 258 -13.55 16.22 4.68
C LEU A 258 -12.74 15.40 5.69
N VAL A 259 -12.89 14.08 5.71
CA VAL A 259 -12.18 13.20 6.65
C VAL A 259 -10.67 13.26 6.40
N THR A 260 -10.24 13.17 5.14
CA THR A 260 -8.81 13.30 4.81
C THR A 260 -8.28 14.68 5.17
N GLY A 261 -9.03 15.75 4.85
CA GLY A 261 -8.65 17.13 5.19
C GLY A 261 -8.45 17.33 6.68
N LEU A 262 -9.36 16.83 7.51
CA LEU A 262 -9.24 16.85 8.97
C LEU A 262 -8.03 16.03 9.46
N ALA A 263 -7.81 14.85 8.88
CA ALA A 263 -6.71 13.97 9.28
C ALA A 263 -5.31 14.50 8.94
N ILE A 264 -5.21 15.44 7.99
CA ILE A 264 -3.94 16.07 7.59
C ILE A 264 -3.86 17.55 7.96
N ALA A 265 -4.88 18.11 8.61
CA ALA A 265 -4.97 19.54 8.92
C ALA A 265 -3.73 20.05 9.67
N GLN A 266 -3.22 19.29 10.64
CA GLN A 266 -2.01 19.64 11.40
C GLN A 266 -0.76 19.77 10.51
N GLN A 267 -0.68 19.04 9.40
CA GLN A 267 0.47 19.08 8.49
C GLN A 267 0.35 20.20 7.45
N VAL A 268 -0.89 20.53 7.02
CA VAL A 268 -1.15 21.42 5.90
C VAL A 268 -1.46 22.85 6.33
N LEU A 269 -2.17 23.05 7.45
CA LEU A 269 -2.53 24.39 7.91
C LEU A 269 -1.32 25.26 8.27
N PRO A 270 -0.28 24.76 8.97
CA PRO A 270 0.86 25.59 9.36
C PRO A 270 1.70 26.10 8.18
N ILE A 271 1.61 25.44 7.02
CA ILE A 271 2.34 25.83 5.81
C ILE A 271 1.51 26.73 4.88
N LYS A 272 0.24 27.01 5.22
CA LYS A 272 -0.67 27.82 4.39
C LYS A 272 -0.12 29.23 4.12
N GLU A 273 0.57 29.80 5.10
CA GLU A 273 1.18 31.14 5.01
C GLU A 273 2.36 31.19 4.01
N TYR A 274 2.89 30.04 3.61
CA TYR A 274 4.04 29.90 2.70
C TYR A 274 3.65 29.37 1.33
N THR A 275 2.37 29.13 1.10
CA THR A 275 1.82 28.87 -0.24
C THR A 275 1.42 30.20 -0.90
N PRO A 276 1.89 30.46 -2.13
CA PRO A 276 1.58 31.70 -2.87
C PRO A 276 0.10 31.83 -3.21
#